data_AF-A0A259G9I5-F1
#
_entry.id   AF-A0A259G9I5-F1
#
_cell.length_a   1.000
_cell.length_b   1.000
_cell.length_c   1.000
_cell.angle_alpha   90.00
_cell.angle_beta   90.00
_cell.angle_gamma   90.00
#
_symmetry.space_group_name_H-M   'P 1'
#
loop_
_entity.id
_entity.type
_entity.pdbx_description
1 polymer ?
#
loop_
_entity_poly.entity_id
_entity_poly.type
_entity_poly.pdbx_seq_one_letter_code
_entity_poly.pdbx_strand_id
1 'polypeptide(L)'
;MTRLSVSLQSLIVQCAALLLAALLSVLLQSAFSVHPVLWQLALAQGLIAAGLSHSWRQPVWWQPLHLGFFPVILFARQFDLPAWIYLAAFLLLVLFYWSSFRTRVPLYLSDRKAWRAIMPLLPATSPFRFIDLGSGFGDVPFYLEPRFPRAEFFGTEIAPAPWLISRVRAWIKRSRVIFMRRDYAVLDLARFDVVFAFLSPAAMPDVWQQAQTQMRKGSLLISLSFDVQARQPDHVITLAEGARHTLYAWRM
;
A
#
# COMPACT_ATOMS: atom_id res chain seq x y z
N MET A 1 -26.04 7.31 -5.87
CA MET A 1 -25.12 7.69 -6.97
C MET A 1 -23.69 7.34 -6.55
N THR A 2 -23.07 6.35 -7.19
CA THR A 2 -21.69 5.93 -6.89
C THR A 2 -20.72 7.05 -7.26
N ARG A 3 -20.02 7.64 -6.29
CA ARG A 3 -18.95 8.60 -6.59
C ARG A 3 -17.86 7.86 -7.39
N LEU A 4 -17.48 8.41 -8.55
CA LEU A 4 -16.37 7.88 -9.36
C LEU A 4 -15.11 7.77 -8.51
N SER A 5 -14.26 6.77 -8.78
CA SER A 5 -12.96 6.67 -8.10
C SER A 5 -12.12 7.92 -8.39
N VAL A 6 -11.27 8.32 -7.43
CA VAL A 6 -10.43 9.53 -7.61
C VAL A 6 -9.53 9.40 -8.84
N SER A 7 -9.03 8.20 -9.15
CA SER A 7 -8.24 7.96 -10.36
C SER A 7 -9.02 8.24 -11.65
N LEU A 8 -10.29 7.81 -11.72
CA LEU A 8 -11.13 8.07 -12.89
C LEU A 8 -11.50 9.55 -13.00
N GLN A 9 -11.78 10.19 -11.86
CA GLN A 9 -11.97 11.64 -11.82
C GLN A 9 -10.71 12.36 -12.34
N SER A 10 -9.53 11.99 -11.87
CA SER A 10 -8.28 12.63 -12.30
C SER A 10 -8.00 12.43 -13.79
N LEU A 11 -8.37 11.29 -14.37
CA LEU A 11 -8.31 11.07 -15.82
C LEU A 11 -9.21 12.06 -16.57
N ILE A 12 -10.48 12.19 -16.15
CA ILE A 12 -11.44 13.12 -16.74
C ILE A 12 -10.93 14.56 -16.63
N VAL A 13 -10.41 14.95 -15.45
CA VAL A 13 -9.83 16.27 -15.20
C VAL A 13 -8.66 16.54 -16.15
N GLN A 14 -7.75 15.59 -16.34
CA GLN A 14 -6.61 15.76 -17.25
C GLN A 14 -7.06 15.95 -18.70
N CYS A 15 -8.00 15.13 -19.18
CA CYS A 15 -8.55 15.23 -20.54
C CYS A 15 -9.30 16.56 -20.74
N ALA A 16 -10.16 16.95 -19.80
CA ALA A 16 -10.89 18.21 -19.85
C ALA A 16 -9.95 19.41 -19.84
N ALA A 17 -8.95 19.42 -18.95
CA ALA A 17 -7.96 20.48 -18.89
C ALA A 17 -7.12 20.59 -20.17
N LEU A 18 -6.76 19.45 -20.78
CA LEU A 18 -6.05 19.44 -22.06
C LEU A 18 -6.90 20.05 -23.18
N LEU A 19 -8.17 19.67 -23.28
CA LEU A 19 -9.10 20.25 -24.25
C LEU A 19 -9.29 21.75 -24.03
N LEU A 20 -9.48 22.18 -22.79
CA LEU A 20 -9.63 23.60 -22.45
C LEU A 20 -8.36 24.40 -22.74
N ALA A 21 -7.18 23.86 -22.46
CA ALA A 21 -5.91 24.51 -22.78
C ALA A 21 -5.70 24.61 -24.31
N ALA A 22 -6.09 23.59 -25.07
CA ALA A 22 -6.05 23.62 -26.53
C ALA A 22 -7.02 24.67 -27.12
N LEU A 23 -8.26 24.73 -26.61
CA LEU A 23 -9.24 25.75 -27.01
C LEU A 23 -8.76 27.17 -26.66
N LEU A 24 -8.17 27.36 -25.48
CA LEU A 24 -7.56 28.62 -25.08
C LEU A 24 -6.42 29.02 -26.04
N SER A 25 -5.59 28.05 -26.45
CA SER A 25 -4.54 28.31 -27.44
C SER A 25 -5.10 28.80 -28.77
N VAL A 26 -6.15 28.12 -29.29
CA VAL A 26 -6.80 28.51 -30.55
C VAL A 26 -7.42 29.90 -30.44
N LEU A 27 -8.08 30.21 -29.31
CA LEU A 27 -8.66 31.53 -29.06
C LEU A 27 -7.60 32.63 -29.00
N LEU A 28 -6.49 32.39 -28.31
CA LEU A 28 -5.37 33.34 -28.23
C LEU A 28 -4.76 33.62 -29.61
N GLN A 29 -4.65 32.60 -30.44
CA GLN A 29 -4.15 32.72 -31.80
C GLN A 29 -5.12 33.49 -32.69
N SER A 30 -6.41 33.15 -32.66
CA SER A 30 -7.41 33.74 -33.58
C SER A 30 -7.83 35.16 -33.19
N ALA A 31 -8.00 35.44 -31.89
CA ALA A 31 -8.51 36.73 -31.42
C ALA A 31 -7.39 37.74 -31.10
N PHE A 32 -6.20 37.27 -30.73
CA PHE A 32 -5.13 38.12 -30.23
C PHE A 32 -3.80 37.96 -30.96
N SER A 33 -3.72 37.08 -31.98
CA SER A 33 -2.46 36.74 -32.68
C SER A 33 -1.31 36.33 -31.75
N VAL A 34 -1.65 35.82 -30.56
CA VAL A 34 -0.68 35.29 -29.60
C VAL A 34 -0.48 33.81 -29.89
N HIS A 35 0.77 33.37 -30.06
CA HIS A 35 1.12 31.97 -30.27
C HIS A 35 1.82 31.42 -29.01
N PRO A 36 1.08 30.79 -28.08
CA PRO A 36 1.68 30.30 -26.85
C PRO A 36 2.69 29.20 -27.14
N VAL A 37 3.87 29.29 -26.52
CA VAL A 37 4.85 28.21 -26.61
C VAL A 37 4.39 27.00 -25.80
N LEU A 38 4.93 25.81 -26.12
CA LEU A 38 4.50 24.54 -25.53
C LEU A 38 4.53 24.54 -23.98
N TRP A 39 5.51 25.20 -23.38
CA TRP A 39 5.61 25.35 -21.92
C TRP A 39 4.47 26.17 -21.32
N GLN A 40 4.04 27.24 -21.98
CA GLN A 40 2.90 28.05 -21.54
C GLN A 40 1.61 27.24 -21.59
N LEU A 41 1.44 26.40 -22.62
CA LEU A 41 0.30 25.49 -22.73
C LEU A 41 0.31 24.41 -21.64
N ALA A 42 1.47 23.83 -21.34
CA ALA A 42 1.60 22.85 -20.26
C ALA A 42 1.28 23.44 -18.88
N LEU A 43 1.74 24.66 -18.60
CA LEU A 43 1.42 25.36 -17.35
C LEU A 43 -0.07 25.73 -17.28
N ALA A 44 -0.65 26.24 -18.37
CA ALA A 44 -2.08 26.54 -18.44
C ALA A 44 -2.93 25.28 -18.22
N GLN A 45 -2.58 24.18 -18.88
CA GLN A 45 -3.22 22.88 -18.68
C GLN A 45 -3.14 22.44 -17.22
N GLY A 46 -1.96 22.51 -16.60
CA GLY A 46 -1.76 22.11 -15.20
C GLY A 46 -2.57 22.96 -14.21
N LEU A 47 -2.64 24.28 -14.44
CA LEU A 47 -3.46 25.20 -13.64
C LEU A 47 -4.95 24.90 -13.77
N ILE A 48 -5.44 24.69 -15.00
CA ILE A 48 -6.84 24.30 -15.25
C ILE A 48 -7.13 22.96 -14.57
N ALA A 49 -6.26 21.96 -14.71
CA ALA A 49 -6.41 20.65 -14.09
C ALA A 49 -6.45 20.74 -12.56
N ALA A 50 -5.57 21.53 -11.95
CA ALA A 50 -5.57 21.76 -10.50
C ALA A 50 -6.85 22.46 -10.03
N GLY A 51 -7.35 23.44 -10.78
CA GLY A 51 -8.62 24.12 -10.51
C GLY A 51 -9.83 23.19 -10.61
N LEU A 52 -9.90 22.36 -11.66
CA LEU A 52 -10.94 21.34 -11.82
C LEU A 52 -10.88 20.26 -10.73
N SER A 53 -9.67 19.82 -10.35
CA SER A 53 -9.45 18.88 -9.25
C SER A 53 -9.93 19.46 -7.90
N HIS A 54 -9.66 20.74 -7.65
CA HIS A 54 -10.16 21.47 -6.50
C HIS A 54 -11.70 21.59 -6.50
N SER A 55 -12.32 21.95 -7.63
CA SER A 55 -13.79 22.05 -7.72
C SER A 55 -14.49 20.70 -7.54
N TRP A 56 -13.85 19.60 -7.96
CA TRP A 56 -14.30 18.24 -7.68
C TRP A 56 -13.95 17.72 -6.28
N ARG A 57 -13.38 18.56 -5.42
CA ARG A 57 -13.02 18.23 -4.02
C ARG A 57 -12.14 16.99 -3.92
N GLN A 58 -11.23 16.82 -4.88
CA GLN A 58 -10.22 15.78 -4.78
C GLN A 58 -9.29 16.08 -3.59
N PRO A 59 -8.69 15.04 -2.97
CA PRO A 59 -7.76 15.24 -1.86
C PRO A 59 -6.61 16.19 -2.23
N VAL A 60 -6.17 17.02 -1.27
CA VAL A 60 -5.27 18.18 -1.46
C VAL A 60 -3.92 17.89 -2.12
N TRP A 61 -3.51 16.63 -2.16
CA TRP A 61 -2.29 16.17 -2.82
C TRP A 61 -2.46 15.95 -4.32
N TRP A 62 -3.68 15.95 -4.86
CA TRP A 62 -3.92 15.80 -6.29
C TRP A 62 -3.65 17.09 -7.08
N GLN A 63 -3.89 18.26 -6.48
CA GLN A 63 -3.64 19.56 -7.10
C GLN A 63 -2.17 19.74 -7.51
N PRO A 64 -1.16 19.51 -6.65
CA PRO A 64 0.23 19.59 -7.08
C PRO A 64 0.59 18.54 -8.14
N LEU A 65 0.01 17.33 -8.08
CA LEU A 65 0.20 16.31 -9.12
C LEU A 65 -0.36 16.77 -10.48
N HIS A 66 -1.56 17.37 -10.49
CA HIS A 66 -2.17 17.92 -11.69
C HIS A 66 -1.35 19.08 -12.26
N LEU A 67 -0.92 20.01 -11.41
CA LEU A 67 -0.10 21.15 -11.80
C LEU A 67 1.23 20.72 -12.43
N GLY A 68 1.87 19.69 -11.87
CA GLY A 68 3.16 19.18 -12.35
C GLY A 68 3.10 18.21 -13.53
N PHE A 69 1.94 17.62 -13.84
CA PHE A 69 1.86 16.47 -14.76
C PHE A 69 2.45 16.75 -16.16
N PHE A 70 1.92 17.73 -16.89
CA PHE A 70 2.43 18.08 -18.23
C PHE A 70 3.82 18.72 -18.21
N PRO A 71 4.14 19.66 -17.28
CA PRO A 71 5.50 20.18 -17.15
C PRO A 71 6.55 19.09 -16.94
N VAL A 72 6.28 18.08 -16.12
CA VAL A 72 7.19 16.94 -15.91
C VAL A 72 7.33 16.09 -17.17
N ILE A 73 6.26 15.90 -17.96
CA ILE A 73 6.34 15.20 -19.25
C ILE A 73 7.24 15.97 -20.23
N LEU A 74 7.08 17.28 -20.34
CA LEU A 74 7.92 18.12 -21.21
C LEU A 74 9.38 18.13 -20.75
N PHE A 75 9.62 18.17 -19.44
CA PHE A 75 10.96 18.05 -18.89
C PHE A 75 11.58 16.68 -19.18
N ALA A 76 10.83 15.60 -18.96
CA ALA A 76 11.28 14.24 -19.22
C ALA A 76 11.62 14.00 -20.70
N ARG A 77 10.92 14.68 -21.62
CA ARG A 77 11.22 14.64 -23.07
C ARG A 77 12.62 15.15 -23.41
N GLN A 78 13.21 16.05 -22.61
CA GLN A 78 14.55 16.58 -22.86
C GLN A 78 15.67 15.55 -22.72
N PHE A 79 15.38 14.41 -22.07
CA PHE A 79 16.36 13.35 -21.84
C PHE A 79 16.37 12.30 -22.96
N ASP A 80 15.48 12.41 -23.95
CA ASP A 80 15.36 11.49 -25.10
C ASP A 80 15.44 10.00 -24.74
N LEU A 81 14.86 9.65 -23.59
CA LEU A 81 14.93 8.28 -23.08
C LEU A 81 14.12 7.33 -23.98
N PRO A 82 14.65 6.13 -24.27
CA PRO A 82 13.90 5.10 -24.97
C PRO A 82 12.58 4.75 -24.28
N ALA A 83 11.52 4.52 -25.06
CA ALA A 83 10.19 4.21 -24.56
C ALA A 83 10.14 3.02 -23.57
N TRP A 84 11.03 2.04 -23.75
CA TRP A 84 11.10 0.87 -22.87
C TRP A 84 11.47 1.20 -21.42
N ILE A 85 12.17 2.32 -21.16
CA ILE A 85 12.53 2.74 -19.80
C ILE A 85 11.27 3.15 -19.03
N TYR A 86 10.39 3.93 -19.66
CA TYR A 86 9.11 4.31 -19.06
C TYR A 86 8.22 3.09 -18.83
N LEU A 87 8.20 2.15 -19.78
CA LEU A 87 7.49 0.89 -19.62
C LEU A 87 8.07 0.06 -18.46
N ALA A 88 9.39 -0.05 -18.35
CA ALA A 88 10.05 -0.77 -17.27
C ALA A 88 9.75 -0.13 -15.90
N ALA A 89 9.81 1.19 -15.79
CA ALA A 89 9.43 1.92 -14.57
C ALA A 89 7.96 1.69 -14.22
N PHE A 90 7.06 1.73 -15.20
CA PHE A 90 5.64 1.42 -15.00
C PHE A 90 5.43 -0.02 -14.52
N LEU A 91 6.04 -1.00 -15.19
CA LEU A 91 5.95 -2.41 -14.80
C LEU A 91 6.52 -2.63 -13.40
N LEU A 92 7.63 -1.98 -13.05
CA LEU A 92 8.20 -2.03 -11.71
C LEU A 92 7.19 -1.52 -10.67
N LEU A 93 6.58 -0.36 -10.89
CA LEU A 93 5.54 0.16 -10.01
C LEU A 93 4.34 -0.80 -9.91
N VAL A 94 3.89 -1.37 -11.02
CA VAL A 94 2.81 -2.37 -11.03
C VAL A 94 3.18 -3.62 -10.24
N LEU A 95 4.42 -4.09 -10.31
CA LEU A 95 4.86 -5.27 -9.57
C LEU A 95 4.91 -5.04 -8.05
N PHE A 96 5.24 -3.83 -7.61
CA PHE A 96 5.30 -3.47 -6.19
C PHE A 96 3.95 -3.04 -5.60
N TYR A 97 3.13 -2.32 -6.37
CA TYR A 97 1.85 -1.75 -5.93
C TYR A 97 0.63 -2.44 -6.57
N TRP A 98 0.82 -3.70 -6.98
CA TRP A 98 -0.09 -4.53 -7.78
C TRP A 98 -1.56 -4.44 -7.42
N SER A 99 -1.92 -4.43 -6.13
CA SER A 99 -3.30 -4.41 -5.69
C SER A 99 -3.67 -3.17 -4.89
N SER A 100 -2.74 -2.25 -4.61
CA SER A 100 -3.00 -1.10 -3.73
C SER A 100 -4.14 -0.21 -4.24
N PHE A 101 -4.37 -0.18 -5.57
CA PHE A 101 -5.50 0.53 -6.18
C PHE A 101 -6.88 -0.10 -5.87
N ARG A 102 -6.93 -1.39 -5.48
CA ARG A 102 -8.17 -2.10 -5.09
C ARG A 102 -8.26 -2.26 -3.57
N THR A 103 -7.22 -2.83 -2.96
CA THR A 103 -7.24 -3.22 -1.54
C THR A 103 -7.03 -2.04 -0.61
N ARG A 104 -6.51 -0.91 -1.11
CA ARG A 104 -6.12 0.26 -0.29
C ARG A 104 -5.19 -0.12 0.86
N VAL A 105 -4.34 -1.11 0.62
CA VAL A 105 -3.23 -1.51 1.49
C VAL A 105 -1.95 -1.12 0.74
N PRO A 106 -1.32 0.00 1.09
CA PRO A 106 0.03 0.33 0.64
C PRO A 106 1.03 -0.68 1.19
N LEU A 107 2.22 -0.73 0.59
CA LEU A 107 3.34 -1.48 1.18
C LEU A 107 3.80 -0.76 2.45
N TYR A 108 3.30 -1.22 3.60
CA TYR A 108 3.78 -0.77 4.91
C TYR A 108 4.82 -1.74 5.44
N LEU A 109 5.98 -1.20 5.76
CA LEU A 109 7.06 -1.97 6.38
C LEU A 109 7.09 -1.63 7.87
N SER A 110 6.93 -2.65 8.70
CA SER A 110 7.13 -2.53 10.13
C SER A 110 8.63 -2.44 10.44
N ASP A 111 8.97 -1.89 11.60
CA ASP A 111 10.36 -1.70 12.01
C ASP A 111 10.81 -2.74 13.05
N ARG A 112 12.12 -2.75 13.35
CA ARG A 112 12.69 -3.67 14.35
C ARG A 112 12.12 -3.47 15.76
N LYS A 113 11.51 -2.33 16.08
CA LYS A 113 10.88 -2.11 17.39
C LYS A 113 9.58 -2.90 17.46
N ALA A 114 8.76 -2.84 16.41
CA ALA A 114 7.55 -3.65 16.29
C ALA A 114 7.87 -5.14 16.37
N TRP A 115 8.89 -5.61 15.63
CA TRP A 115 9.22 -7.04 15.61
C TRP A 115 9.66 -7.56 16.99
N ARG A 116 10.40 -6.73 17.75
CA ARG A 116 10.80 -7.04 19.13
C ARG A 116 9.61 -7.09 20.07
N ALA A 117 8.66 -6.17 19.93
CA ALA A 117 7.47 -6.12 20.77
C ALA A 117 6.48 -7.26 20.52
N ILE A 118 6.53 -7.91 19.35
CA ILE A 118 5.77 -9.14 19.09
C ILE A 118 6.28 -10.30 19.97
N MET A 119 7.60 -10.43 20.14
CA MET A 119 8.24 -11.57 20.82
C MET A 119 7.62 -11.95 22.18
N PRO A 120 7.39 -11.03 23.14
CA PRO A 120 6.83 -11.38 24.44
C PRO A 120 5.38 -11.88 24.38
N LEU A 121 4.68 -11.68 23.26
CA LEU A 121 3.32 -12.17 23.06
C LEU A 121 3.27 -13.59 22.47
N LEU A 122 4.41 -14.10 21.99
CA LEU A 122 4.48 -15.41 21.35
C LEU A 122 4.69 -16.52 22.38
N PRO A 123 4.19 -17.75 22.12
CA PRO A 123 4.48 -18.89 22.98
C PRO A 123 5.99 -19.19 23.03
N ALA A 124 6.58 -19.15 24.22
CA ALA A 124 8.02 -19.32 24.39
C ALA A 124 8.49 -20.78 24.31
N THR A 125 7.66 -21.72 24.77
CA THR A 125 8.09 -23.12 25.03
C THR A 125 7.39 -24.15 24.15
N SER A 126 6.19 -23.85 23.64
CA SER A 126 5.41 -24.74 22.78
C SER A 126 5.62 -24.45 21.30
N PRO A 127 5.51 -25.46 20.41
CA PRO A 127 5.41 -25.21 18.98
C PRO A 127 4.13 -24.41 18.69
N PHE A 128 4.18 -23.55 17.68
CA PHE A 128 3.05 -22.77 17.21
C PHE A 128 3.23 -22.41 15.74
N ARG A 129 2.13 -22.03 15.09
CA ARG A 129 2.11 -21.59 13.70
C ARG A 129 1.78 -20.11 13.63
N PHE A 130 2.70 -19.34 13.06
CA PHE A 130 2.60 -17.89 12.91
C PHE A 130 2.37 -17.53 11.45
N ILE A 131 1.46 -16.60 11.16
CA ILE A 131 1.31 -16.01 9.83
C ILE A 131 1.34 -14.49 9.85
N ASP A 132 2.10 -13.91 8.93
CA ASP A 132 2.10 -12.47 8.61
C ASP A 132 1.19 -12.18 7.39
N LEU A 133 0.11 -11.44 7.62
CA LEU A 133 -0.84 -11.02 6.59
C LEU A 133 -0.36 -9.73 5.93
N GLY A 134 -0.04 -9.80 4.63
CA GLY A 134 0.60 -8.69 3.92
C GLY A 134 2.08 -8.57 4.27
N SER A 135 2.78 -9.71 4.24
CA SER A 135 4.15 -9.84 4.75
C SER A 135 5.21 -9.00 4.04
N GLY A 136 4.89 -8.35 2.91
CA GLY A 136 5.82 -7.54 2.14
C GLY A 136 7.06 -8.34 1.75
N PHE A 137 8.22 -7.93 2.27
CA PHE A 137 9.49 -8.63 2.03
C PHE A 137 9.81 -9.75 3.03
N GLY A 138 8.88 -10.05 3.95
CA GLY A 138 8.98 -11.15 4.91
C GLY A 138 9.75 -10.81 6.19
N ASP A 139 9.92 -9.52 6.50
CA ASP A 139 10.83 -9.07 7.55
C ASP A 139 10.45 -9.59 8.95
N VAL A 140 9.16 -9.61 9.30
CA VAL A 140 8.69 -10.10 10.61
C VAL A 140 8.95 -11.60 10.75
N PRO A 141 8.48 -12.49 9.85
CA PRO A 141 8.84 -13.91 9.91
C PRO A 141 10.35 -14.17 9.95
N PHE A 142 11.16 -13.49 9.13
CA PHE A 142 12.62 -13.67 9.13
C PHE A 142 13.28 -13.23 10.43
N TYR A 143 12.73 -12.23 11.10
CA TYR A 143 13.24 -11.80 12.39
C TYR A 143 12.91 -12.81 13.50
N LEU A 144 11.71 -13.40 13.47
CA LEU A 144 11.22 -14.29 14.52
C LEU A 144 11.74 -15.74 14.35
N GLU A 145 11.86 -16.24 13.12
CA GLU A 145 12.17 -17.66 12.85
C GLU A 145 13.43 -18.19 13.56
N PRO A 146 14.58 -17.47 13.59
CA PRO A 146 15.76 -17.93 14.32
C PRO A 146 15.59 -17.96 15.86
N ARG A 147 14.63 -17.21 16.39
CA ARG A 147 14.38 -17.06 17.84
C ARG A 147 13.39 -18.10 18.38
N PHE A 148 12.58 -18.69 17.50
CA PHE A 148 11.58 -19.69 17.84
C PHE A 148 11.78 -20.94 16.99
N PRO A 149 12.82 -21.76 17.27
CA PRO A 149 13.23 -22.85 16.39
C PRO A 149 12.18 -23.96 16.23
N ARG A 150 11.25 -24.09 17.19
CA ARG A 150 10.14 -25.05 17.20
C ARG A 150 8.86 -24.53 16.54
N ALA A 151 8.81 -23.26 16.16
CA ALA A 151 7.64 -22.65 15.54
C ALA A 151 7.74 -22.70 14.01
N GLU A 152 6.58 -22.72 13.36
CA GLU A 152 6.47 -22.61 11.91
C GLU A 152 6.00 -21.20 11.54
N PHE A 153 6.68 -20.61 10.55
CA PHE A 153 6.44 -19.24 10.14
C PHE A 153 5.96 -19.19 8.70
N PHE A 154 4.90 -18.41 8.48
CA PHE A 154 4.25 -18.22 7.20
C PHE A 154 4.12 -16.72 6.92
N GLY A 155 4.12 -16.36 5.64
CA GLY A 155 3.79 -15.01 5.19
C GLY A 155 2.95 -15.07 3.92
N THR A 156 1.95 -14.21 3.80
CA THR A 156 1.18 -14.05 2.57
C THR A 156 1.35 -12.66 2.01
N GLU A 157 1.50 -12.55 0.70
CA GLU A 157 1.64 -11.29 0.00
C GLU A 157 1.03 -11.41 -1.40
N ILE A 158 0.20 -10.45 -1.80
CA ILE A 158 -0.46 -10.47 -3.11
C ILE A 158 0.41 -9.83 -4.19
N ALA A 159 1.23 -8.85 -3.82
CA ALA A 159 2.11 -8.11 -4.72
C ALA A 159 3.23 -9.03 -5.24
N PRO A 160 3.38 -9.20 -6.57
CA PRO A 160 4.35 -10.11 -7.16
C PRO A 160 5.80 -9.84 -6.74
N ALA A 161 6.25 -8.57 -6.77
CA ALA A 161 7.64 -8.26 -6.45
C ALA A 161 7.97 -8.48 -4.97
N PRO A 162 7.22 -7.92 -3.99
CA PRO A 162 7.48 -8.18 -2.58
C PRO A 162 7.46 -9.68 -2.23
N TRP A 163 6.49 -10.45 -2.75
CA TRP A 163 6.46 -11.90 -2.59
C TRP A 163 7.68 -12.61 -3.19
N LEU A 164 8.08 -12.25 -4.41
CA LEU A 164 9.24 -12.86 -5.05
C LEU A 164 10.52 -12.55 -4.27
N ILE A 165 10.67 -11.31 -3.80
CA ILE A 165 11.79 -10.88 -2.95
C ILE A 165 11.81 -11.69 -1.65
N SER A 166 10.68 -11.87 -0.96
CA SER A 166 10.63 -12.67 0.27
C SER A 166 11.02 -14.12 0.01
N ARG A 167 10.58 -14.72 -1.10
CA ARG A 167 11.01 -16.07 -1.51
C ARG A 167 12.50 -16.19 -1.80
N VAL A 168 13.08 -15.24 -2.56
CA VAL A 168 14.52 -15.22 -2.85
C VAL A 168 15.31 -15.03 -1.56
N ARG A 169 14.88 -14.12 -0.68
CA ARG A 169 15.50 -13.92 0.64
C ARG A 169 15.45 -15.20 1.48
N ALA A 170 14.34 -15.94 1.46
CA ALA A 170 14.22 -17.19 2.20
C ALA A 170 15.23 -18.24 1.70
N TRP A 171 15.37 -18.36 0.37
CA TRP A 171 16.35 -19.25 -0.24
C TRP A 171 17.79 -18.86 0.11
N ILE A 172 18.18 -17.58 -0.03
CA ILE A 172 19.53 -17.10 0.31
C ILE A 172 19.85 -17.34 1.79
N LYS A 173 18.86 -17.11 2.67
CA LYS A 173 19.01 -17.28 4.13
C LYS A 173 18.91 -18.74 4.59
N ARG A 174 18.56 -19.68 3.69
CA ARG A 174 18.18 -21.06 4.04
C ARG A 174 17.11 -21.11 5.15
N SER A 175 16.20 -20.13 5.14
CA SER A 175 15.16 -19.99 6.14
C SER A 175 14.03 -20.99 5.89
N ARG A 176 13.39 -21.46 6.96
CA ARG A 176 12.25 -22.39 6.90
C ARG A 176 10.90 -21.69 6.71
N VAL A 177 10.89 -20.35 6.62
CA VAL A 177 9.66 -19.57 6.44
C VAL A 177 9.02 -19.87 5.08
N ILE A 178 7.70 -20.06 5.07
CA ILE A 178 6.92 -20.33 3.87
C ILE A 178 6.17 -19.07 3.42
N PHE A 179 6.56 -18.51 2.27
CA PHE A 179 5.89 -17.35 1.66
C PHE A 179 4.96 -17.74 0.51
N MET A 180 3.72 -17.29 0.60
CA MET A 180 2.64 -17.60 -0.36
C MET A 180 2.20 -16.35 -1.10
N ARG A 181 1.99 -16.46 -2.43
CA ARG A 181 1.37 -15.40 -3.21
C ARG A 181 -0.14 -15.54 -3.17
N ARG A 182 -0.79 -15.08 -2.10
CA ARG A 182 -2.23 -15.23 -1.89
C ARG A 182 -2.85 -14.00 -1.25
N ASP A 183 -4.12 -13.80 -1.54
CA ASP A 183 -4.97 -12.90 -0.77
C ASP A 183 -5.23 -13.51 0.61
N TYR A 184 -5.10 -12.71 1.67
CA TYR A 184 -5.38 -13.18 3.02
C TYR A 184 -6.88 -13.46 3.25
N ALA A 185 -7.76 -12.80 2.48
CA ALA A 185 -9.21 -12.96 2.60
C ALA A 185 -9.69 -14.40 2.34
N VAL A 186 -8.92 -15.20 1.59
CA VAL A 186 -9.25 -16.60 1.27
C VAL A 186 -8.47 -17.62 2.10
N LEU A 187 -7.68 -17.16 3.06
CA LEU A 187 -6.94 -18.06 3.95
C LEU A 187 -7.85 -18.61 5.05
N ASP A 188 -7.64 -19.86 5.40
CA ASP A 188 -8.21 -20.46 6.61
C ASP A 188 -7.32 -20.09 7.81
N LEU A 189 -7.78 -19.13 8.61
CA LEU A 189 -7.05 -18.67 9.79
C LEU A 189 -7.08 -19.68 10.94
N ALA A 190 -7.95 -20.71 10.90
CA ALA A 190 -8.00 -21.76 11.91
C ALA A 190 -6.71 -22.60 11.99
N ARG A 191 -5.84 -22.49 10.98
CA ARG A 191 -4.57 -23.22 10.88
C ARG A 191 -3.43 -22.57 11.67
N PHE A 192 -3.63 -21.36 12.17
CA PHE A 192 -2.58 -20.56 12.80
C PHE A 192 -2.94 -20.24 14.26
N ASP A 193 -1.93 -20.29 15.12
CA ASP A 193 -2.06 -19.95 16.54
C ASP A 193 -1.80 -18.46 16.76
N VAL A 194 -1.03 -17.84 15.87
CA VAL A 194 -0.74 -16.40 15.89
C VAL A 194 -0.89 -15.83 14.47
N VAL A 195 -1.71 -14.79 14.35
CA VAL A 195 -1.91 -14.03 13.12
C VAL A 195 -1.43 -12.61 13.37
N PHE A 196 -0.48 -12.13 12.56
CA PHE A 196 0.00 -10.76 12.60
C PHE A 196 -0.47 -10.00 11.35
N ALA A 197 -0.91 -8.76 11.52
CA ALA A 197 -1.35 -7.89 10.43
C ALA A 197 -0.82 -6.45 10.60
N PHE A 198 -0.27 -5.90 9.52
CA PHE A 198 0.02 -4.47 9.39
C PHE A 198 -0.51 -3.95 8.05
N LEU A 199 -1.84 -3.91 7.95
CA LEU A 199 -2.54 -3.66 6.69
C LEU A 199 -3.02 -2.21 6.60
N SER A 200 -4.31 -1.93 6.73
CA SER A 200 -4.82 -0.56 6.72
C SER A 200 -6.12 -0.47 7.52
N PRO A 201 -6.58 0.74 7.91
CA PRO A 201 -7.86 0.90 8.60
C PRO A 201 -9.05 0.36 7.79
N ALA A 202 -8.93 0.34 6.47
CA ALA A 202 -9.97 -0.17 5.59
C ALA A 202 -10.03 -1.71 5.54
N ALA A 203 -8.90 -2.39 5.77
CA ALA A 203 -8.80 -3.85 5.69
C ALA A 203 -9.01 -4.54 7.05
N MET A 204 -8.63 -3.88 8.15
CA MET A 204 -8.67 -4.48 9.48
C MET A 204 -10.05 -4.95 9.97
N PRO A 205 -11.18 -4.28 9.66
CA PRO A 205 -12.51 -4.80 10.03
C PRO A 205 -12.81 -6.18 9.44
N ASP A 206 -12.44 -6.42 8.18
CA ASP A 206 -12.67 -7.71 7.52
C ASP A 206 -11.76 -8.79 8.12
N VAL A 207 -10.50 -8.46 8.40
CA VAL A 207 -9.55 -9.36 9.08
C VAL A 207 -10.05 -9.70 10.49
N TRP A 208 -10.60 -8.74 11.22
CA TRP A 208 -11.20 -8.96 12.54
C TRP A 208 -12.37 -9.94 12.46
N GLN A 209 -13.28 -9.75 11.50
CA GLN A 209 -14.41 -10.65 11.31
C GLN A 209 -13.94 -12.07 10.95
N GLN A 210 -12.96 -12.19 10.05
CA GLN A 210 -12.36 -13.47 9.66
C GLN A 210 -11.71 -14.15 10.86
N ALA A 211 -10.96 -13.41 11.68
CA ALA A 211 -10.31 -13.90 12.89
C ALA A 211 -11.33 -14.44 13.89
N GLN A 212 -12.35 -13.67 14.25
CA GLN A 212 -13.40 -14.10 15.18
C GLN A 212 -14.14 -15.35 14.71
N THR A 213 -14.32 -15.51 13.40
CA THR A 213 -15.07 -16.63 12.82
C THR A 213 -14.23 -17.91 12.74
N GLN A 214 -12.94 -17.79 12.43
CA GLN A 214 -12.12 -18.93 12.02
C GLN A 214 -11.05 -19.30 13.04
N MET A 215 -10.49 -18.33 13.76
CA MET A 215 -9.37 -18.61 14.67
C MET A 215 -9.83 -19.42 15.88
N ARG A 216 -8.96 -20.32 16.34
CA ARG A 216 -9.26 -21.21 17.46
C ARG A 216 -9.22 -20.45 18.78
N LYS A 217 -10.03 -20.89 19.75
CA LYS A 217 -9.98 -20.35 21.12
C LYS A 217 -8.55 -20.42 21.68
N GLY A 218 -8.08 -19.31 22.25
CA GLY A 218 -6.74 -19.17 22.82
C GLY A 218 -5.67 -18.69 21.84
N SER A 219 -5.94 -18.67 20.54
CA SER A 219 -5.05 -18.09 19.53
C SER A 219 -5.00 -16.56 19.62
N LEU A 220 -4.05 -15.95 18.93
CA LEU A 220 -3.73 -14.53 19.07
C LEU A 220 -3.76 -13.80 17.73
N LEU A 221 -4.59 -12.77 17.62
CA LEU A 221 -4.49 -11.78 16.55
C LEU A 221 -3.66 -10.60 17.05
N ILE A 222 -2.65 -10.20 16.28
CA ILE A 222 -1.80 -9.04 16.55
C ILE A 222 -1.94 -8.05 15.40
N SER A 223 -2.26 -6.80 15.70
CA SER A 223 -2.32 -5.71 14.72
C SER A 223 -1.31 -4.63 15.08
N LEU A 224 -0.55 -4.16 14.09
CA LEU A 224 0.29 -2.97 14.24
C LEU A 224 -0.48 -1.74 13.75
N SER A 225 -0.48 -0.68 14.56
CA SER A 225 -1.08 0.64 14.34
C SER A 225 -2.60 0.74 14.25
N PHE A 226 -3.30 -0.37 14.03
CA PHE A 226 -4.71 -0.35 13.69
C PHE A 226 -5.53 -1.14 14.72
N ASP A 227 -6.28 -0.42 15.54
CA ASP A 227 -7.31 -0.99 16.42
C ASP A 227 -8.55 -1.35 15.58
N VAL A 228 -9.24 -2.42 15.97
CA VAL A 228 -10.50 -2.89 15.39
C VAL A 228 -11.72 -2.22 16.02
N GLN A 229 -11.56 -1.51 17.14
CA GLN A 229 -12.59 -0.78 17.93
C GLN A 229 -13.75 -1.61 18.47
N ALA A 230 -14.05 -2.77 17.87
CA ALA A 230 -15.16 -3.65 18.22
C ALA A 230 -14.97 -4.38 19.56
N ARG A 231 -13.71 -4.58 20.00
CA ARG A 231 -13.36 -5.22 21.27
C ARG A 231 -12.08 -4.60 21.81
N GLN A 232 -12.03 -4.35 23.11
CA GLN A 232 -10.80 -3.90 23.75
C GLN A 232 -9.69 -4.95 23.62
N PRO A 233 -8.47 -4.54 23.23
CA PRO A 233 -7.31 -5.42 23.13
C PRO A 233 -6.89 -5.95 24.49
N ASP A 234 -6.50 -7.22 24.55
CA ASP A 234 -5.95 -7.85 25.75
C ASP A 234 -4.54 -7.33 26.05
N HIS A 235 -3.80 -6.90 25.03
CA HIS A 235 -2.51 -6.24 25.17
C HIS A 235 -2.38 -5.01 24.26
N VAL A 236 -1.84 -3.93 24.82
CA VAL A 236 -1.49 -2.71 24.09
C VAL A 236 -0.04 -2.37 24.40
N ILE A 237 0.82 -2.36 23.37
CA ILE A 237 2.24 -2.05 23.52
C ILE A 237 2.56 -0.82 22.66
N THR A 238 2.87 0.30 23.31
CA THR A 238 3.28 1.55 22.63
C THR A 238 4.78 1.51 22.34
N LEU A 239 5.16 1.55 21.06
CA LEU A 239 6.54 1.44 20.57
C LEU A 239 7.23 2.82 20.42
N ALA A 240 6.43 3.86 20.21
CA ALA A 240 6.81 5.27 20.14
C ALA A 240 5.56 6.13 20.38
N GLU A 241 5.73 7.45 20.55
CA GLU A 241 4.59 8.35 20.68
C GLU A 241 3.67 8.30 19.44
N GLY A 242 2.37 8.14 19.68
CA GLY A 242 1.31 8.13 18.67
C GLY A 242 0.85 6.73 18.21
N ALA A 243 -0.41 6.66 17.77
CA ALA A 243 -1.10 5.41 17.40
C ALA A 243 -0.44 4.64 16.23
N ARG A 244 0.36 5.32 15.38
CA ARG A 244 1.11 4.71 14.27
C ARG A 244 2.26 3.79 14.70
N HIS A 245 2.45 3.63 16.01
CA HIS A 245 3.48 2.78 16.59
C HIS A 245 2.93 2.02 17.80
N THR A 246 1.64 1.66 17.78
CA THR A 246 1.02 0.86 18.84
C THR A 246 0.73 -0.54 18.33
N LEU A 247 1.10 -1.54 19.09
CA LEU A 247 0.79 -2.93 18.83
C LEU A 247 -0.40 -3.34 19.70
N TYR A 248 -1.45 -3.82 19.05
CA TYR A 248 -2.68 -4.29 19.66
C TYR A 248 -2.74 -5.81 19.53
N ALA A 249 -3.13 -6.51 20.58
CA ALA A 249 -3.31 -7.95 20.51
C ALA A 249 -4.63 -8.41 21.17
N TRP A 250 -5.30 -9.35 20.53
CA TRP A 250 -6.55 -9.95 21.01
C TRP A 250 -6.44 -11.46 21.02
N ARG A 251 -6.82 -12.06 22.14
CA ARG A 251 -6.98 -13.51 22.29
C ARG A 251 -8.39 -13.91 21.84
N MET A 252 -8.46 -14.84 20.89
CA MET A 252 -9.72 -15.36 20.32
C MET A 252 -10.39 -16.35 21.27
#